data_AF-A0A2V7K956-F1
#
_entry.id   AF-A0A2V7K956-F1
#
_cell.length_a   1.000
_cell.length_b   1.000
_cell.length_c   1.000
_cell.angle_alpha   90.00
_cell.angle_beta   90.00
_cell.angle_gamma   90.00
#
_symmetry.space_group_name_H-M   'P 1'
#
loop_
_entity.id
_entity.type
_entity.pdbx_description
1 polymer ?
#
loop_
_entity_poly.entity_id
_entity_poly.type
_entity_poly.pdbx_seq_one_letter_code
_entity_poly.pdbx_strand_id
1 'polypeptide(L)'
;NSQLYERIEQMFEGFVKAAVHAIEQRDPTTFGHSGRVANMTIGLAEVVDRAGDGDYRVVKFSREQLREIRYAGLLHDFGKVGVREQVLVKAKKLYPLQLDLIQQRHDFVRRTTEREFWRKRAEFLETHGRTGYEKFLRTLEEEHGRELEALDRLLDAVLHANEPTVLPARRFEELSALARRTYEDTAGKARPYLTDEEMRYLTIPKGSLDETERLEIESHVTHTYRFLQQIP
;
A
#
# COMPACT_ATOMS: atom_id res chain seq x y z
N ASN A 1 43.96 -18.39 -21.92
CA ASN A 1 43.50 -17.54 -20.81
C ASN A 1 42.39 -16.56 -21.18
N SER A 2 42.47 -15.77 -22.27
CA SER A 2 41.38 -14.81 -22.61
C SER A 2 39.99 -15.44 -22.73
N GLN A 3 39.87 -16.60 -23.38
CA GLN A 3 38.60 -17.33 -23.51
C GLN A 3 38.00 -17.79 -22.17
N LEU A 4 38.84 -18.05 -21.16
CA LEU A 4 38.37 -18.44 -19.82
C LEU A 4 37.82 -17.21 -19.09
N TYR A 5 38.53 -16.08 -19.17
CA TYR A 5 38.11 -14.80 -18.62
C TYR A 5 36.79 -14.31 -19.26
N GLU A 6 36.67 -14.39 -20.59
CA GLU A 6 35.43 -14.02 -21.29
C GLU A 6 34.24 -14.88 -20.85
N ARG A 7 34.45 -16.20 -20.67
CA ARG A 7 33.38 -17.09 -20.18
C ARG A 7 32.96 -16.76 -18.76
N ILE A 8 33.90 -16.46 -17.88
CA ILE A 8 33.60 -16.05 -16.50
C ILE A 8 32.82 -14.74 -16.50
N GLU A 9 33.23 -13.76 -17.31
CA GLU A 9 32.55 -12.47 -17.42
C GLU A 9 31.13 -12.62 -17.97
N GLN A 10 30.94 -13.43 -19.03
CA GLN A 10 29.62 -13.72 -19.58
C GLN A 10 28.71 -14.44 -18.57
N MET A 11 29.26 -15.37 -17.79
CA MET A 11 28.50 -16.08 -16.76
C MET A 11 28.09 -15.14 -15.63
N PHE A 12 28.99 -14.27 -15.18
CA PHE A 12 28.70 -13.25 -14.18
C PHE A 12 27.64 -12.26 -14.67
N GLU A 13 27.77 -11.75 -15.89
CA GLU A 13 26.77 -10.85 -16.48
C GLU A 13 25.40 -11.54 -16.62
N GLY A 14 25.38 -12.82 -17.02
CA GLY A 14 24.18 -13.64 -17.08
C GLY A 14 23.52 -13.79 -15.71
N PHE A 15 24.31 -14.07 -14.67
CA PHE A 15 23.84 -14.17 -13.29
C PHE A 15 23.25 -12.85 -12.79
N VAL A 16 23.95 -11.72 -12.99
CA VAL A 16 23.47 -10.38 -12.62
C VAL A 16 22.13 -10.08 -13.30
N LYS A 17 22.02 -10.31 -14.62
CA LYS A 17 20.77 -10.10 -15.36
C LYS A 17 19.63 -10.97 -14.83
N ALA A 18 19.89 -12.24 -14.55
CA ALA A 18 18.88 -13.15 -14.01
C ALA A 18 18.42 -12.73 -12.61
N ALA A 19 19.36 -12.32 -11.75
CA ALA A 19 19.08 -11.85 -10.39
C ALA A 19 18.24 -10.58 -10.39
N VAL A 20 18.62 -9.58 -11.20
CA VAL A 20 17.84 -8.34 -11.37
C VAL A 20 16.44 -8.65 -11.89
N HIS A 21 16.33 -9.51 -12.89
CA HIS A 21 15.04 -9.90 -13.44
C HIS A 21 14.13 -10.55 -12.38
N ALA A 22 14.68 -11.45 -11.54
CA ALA A 22 13.92 -12.10 -10.48
C ALA A 22 13.41 -11.12 -9.41
N ILE A 23 14.20 -10.09 -9.05
CA ILE A 23 13.77 -9.06 -8.10
C ILE A 23 12.73 -8.12 -8.72
N GLU A 24 12.92 -7.69 -9.97
CA GLU A 24 11.95 -6.85 -10.67
C GLU A 24 10.62 -7.58 -10.95
N GLN A 25 10.60 -8.92 -11.01
CA GLN A 25 9.35 -9.69 -11.10
C GLN A 25 8.49 -9.59 -9.82
N ARG A 26 9.11 -9.39 -8.65
CA ARG A 26 8.39 -9.19 -7.38
C ARG A 26 7.79 -7.79 -7.24
N ASP A 27 8.33 -6.82 -7.97
CA ASP A 27 7.82 -5.45 -8.02
C ASP A 27 7.52 -5.07 -9.48
N PRO A 28 6.37 -5.51 -10.03
CA PRO A 28 6.01 -5.24 -11.42
C PRO A 28 5.97 -3.75 -11.77
N THR A 29 5.79 -2.87 -10.79
CA THR A 29 5.72 -1.43 -11.00
C THR A 29 7.07 -0.83 -11.43
N THR A 30 8.17 -1.50 -11.10
CA THR A 30 9.53 -1.06 -11.45
C THR A 30 10.20 -1.93 -12.51
N PHE A 31 9.44 -2.73 -13.27
CA PHE A 31 10.01 -3.60 -14.30
C PHE A 31 10.89 -2.86 -15.33
N GLY A 32 12.11 -3.38 -15.56
CA GLY A 32 13.12 -2.80 -16.45
C GLY A 32 13.74 -1.48 -15.95
N HIS A 33 13.40 -1.02 -14.75
CA HIS A 33 13.92 0.22 -14.16
C HIS A 33 15.43 0.18 -14.01
N SER A 34 15.96 -0.90 -13.44
CA SER A 34 17.39 -1.02 -13.14
C SER A 34 18.22 -0.96 -14.40
N GLY A 35 17.72 -1.55 -15.49
CA GLY A 35 18.33 -1.45 -16.82
C GLY A 35 18.33 -0.02 -17.38
N ARG A 36 17.20 0.71 -17.26
CA ARG A 36 17.11 2.11 -17.71
C ARG A 36 18.05 3.01 -16.91
N VAL A 37 18.07 2.87 -15.59
CA VAL A 37 18.98 3.61 -14.69
C VAL A 37 20.43 3.35 -15.08
N ALA A 38 20.84 2.08 -15.17
CA ALA A 38 22.20 1.73 -15.55
C ALA A 38 22.61 2.35 -16.90
N ASN A 39 21.75 2.28 -17.92
CA ASN A 39 22.04 2.85 -19.23
C ASN A 39 22.16 4.38 -19.18
N MET A 40 21.26 5.07 -18.46
CA MET A 40 21.33 6.52 -18.30
C MET A 40 22.58 6.95 -17.52
N THR A 41 22.93 6.24 -16.45
CA THR A 41 24.13 6.51 -15.65
C THR A 41 25.40 6.34 -16.47
N ILE A 42 25.48 5.29 -17.30
CA ILE A 42 26.63 5.08 -18.21
C ILE A 42 26.70 6.17 -19.27
N GLY A 43 25.59 6.51 -19.91
CA GLY A 43 25.57 7.61 -20.89
C GLY A 43 26.05 8.92 -20.28
N LEU A 44 25.65 9.22 -19.04
CA LEU A 44 26.16 10.39 -18.31
C LEU A 44 27.66 10.29 -18.01
N ALA A 45 28.12 9.13 -17.52
CA ALA A 45 29.54 8.91 -17.23
C ALA A 45 30.42 9.07 -18.48
N GLU A 46 29.97 8.59 -19.64
CA GLU A 46 30.66 8.76 -20.93
C GLU A 46 30.68 10.20 -21.43
N VAL A 47 29.63 10.99 -21.16
CA VAL A 47 29.61 12.42 -21.50
C VAL A 47 30.58 13.18 -20.60
N VAL A 48 30.57 12.89 -19.30
CA VAL A 48 31.50 13.46 -18.32
C VAL A 48 32.95 13.10 -18.66
N ASP A 49 33.23 11.85 -18.99
CA ASP A 49 34.56 11.40 -19.41
C ASP A 49 35.08 12.15 -20.64
N ARG A 50 34.19 12.49 -21.59
CA ARG A 50 34.55 13.21 -22.82
C ARG A 50 34.63 14.73 -22.64
N ALA A 51 34.21 15.27 -21.49
CA ALA A 51 34.28 16.70 -21.23
C ALA A 51 35.75 17.18 -21.28
N GLY A 52 36.00 18.21 -22.09
CA GLY A 52 37.31 18.84 -22.25
C GLY A 52 37.46 20.15 -21.47
N ASP A 53 36.34 20.71 -21.00
CA ASP A 53 36.23 22.01 -20.36
C ASP A 53 35.32 21.95 -19.10
N GLY A 54 35.23 23.06 -18.39
CA GLY A 54 34.45 23.18 -17.16
C GLY A 54 35.00 22.38 -15.97
N ASP A 55 34.13 22.13 -14.99
CA ASP A 55 34.45 21.47 -13.72
C ASP A 55 34.70 19.97 -13.88
N TYR A 56 34.13 19.35 -14.92
CA TYR A 56 34.20 17.91 -15.17
C TYR A 56 35.42 17.46 -16.00
N ARG A 57 36.23 18.38 -16.55
CA ARG A 57 37.37 18.05 -17.42
C ARG A 57 38.39 17.07 -16.82
N VAL A 58 38.49 17.05 -15.50
CA VAL A 58 39.43 16.20 -14.73
C VAL A 58 38.85 14.83 -14.39
N VAL A 59 37.56 14.62 -14.59
CA VAL A 59 36.88 13.35 -14.32
C VAL A 59 37.08 12.45 -15.54
N LYS A 60 37.73 11.30 -15.32
CA LYS A 60 37.95 10.26 -16.33
C LYS A 60 37.60 8.91 -15.76
N PHE A 61 37.07 8.03 -16.60
CA PHE A 61 36.71 6.67 -16.23
C PHE A 61 37.47 5.65 -17.07
N SER A 62 38.06 4.66 -16.42
CA SER A 62 38.56 3.48 -17.10
C SER A 62 37.40 2.62 -17.60
N ARG A 63 37.68 1.73 -18.57
CA ARG A 63 36.70 0.74 -19.03
C ARG A 63 36.17 -0.13 -17.88
N GLU A 64 37.03 -0.42 -16.90
CA GLU A 64 36.66 -1.19 -15.72
C GLU A 64 35.74 -0.39 -14.79
N GLN A 65 36.02 0.90 -14.55
CA GLN A 65 35.17 1.78 -13.75
C GLN A 65 33.79 1.98 -14.39
N LEU A 66 33.71 2.13 -15.72
CA LEU A 66 32.43 2.16 -16.42
C LEU A 66 31.66 0.84 -16.25
N ARG A 67 32.36 -0.30 -16.27
CA ARG A 67 31.73 -1.60 -16.02
C ARG A 67 31.21 -1.70 -14.57
N GLU A 68 31.96 -1.23 -13.59
CA GLU A 68 31.54 -1.18 -12.19
C GLU A 68 30.31 -0.29 -12.00
N ILE A 69 30.29 0.91 -12.59
CA ILE A 69 29.14 1.81 -12.58
C ILE A 69 27.90 1.13 -13.16
N ARG A 70 28.06 0.39 -14.26
CA ARG A 70 26.95 -0.34 -14.89
C ARG A 70 26.39 -1.40 -13.95
N TYR A 71 27.23 -2.19 -13.30
CA TYR A 71 26.77 -3.21 -12.35
C TYR A 71 26.15 -2.59 -11.10
N ALA A 72 26.71 -1.48 -10.58
CA ALA A 72 26.11 -0.74 -9.47
C ALA A 72 24.70 -0.24 -9.84
N GLY A 73 24.50 0.30 -11.04
CA GLY A 73 23.19 0.73 -11.52
C GLY A 73 22.20 -0.45 -11.67
N LEU A 74 22.66 -1.59 -12.17
CA LEU A 74 21.81 -2.78 -12.32
C LEU A 74 21.39 -3.37 -10.97
N LEU A 75 22.29 -3.37 -9.97
CA LEU A 75 22.10 -4.07 -8.70
C LEU A 75 21.61 -3.15 -7.56
N HIS A 76 21.41 -1.85 -7.79
CA HIS A 76 21.08 -0.89 -6.73
C HIS A 76 19.88 -1.31 -5.86
N ASP A 77 18.86 -1.90 -6.49
CA ASP A 77 17.62 -2.33 -5.85
C ASP A 77 17.61 -3.81 -5.44
N PHE A 78 18.73 -4.54 -5.58
CA PHE A 78 18.79 -5.98 -5.30
C PHE A 78 18.36 -6.33 -3.87
N GLY A 79 18.64 -5.46 -2.91
CA GLY A 79 18.25 -5.60 -1.51
C GLY A 79 16.75 -5.64 -1.24
N LYS A 80 15.90 -5.32 -2.23
CA LYS A 80 14.44 -5.55 -2.17
C LYS A 80 14.11 -7.02 -1.94
N VAL A 81 15.05 -7.94 -2.21
CA VAL A 81 14.93 -9.36 -1.83
C VAL A 81 14.55 -9.56 -0.36
N GLY A 82 15.06 -8.69 0.53
CA GLY A 82 14.81 -8.74 1.97
C GLY A 82 13.55 -8.04 2.45
N VAL A 83 12.78 -7.40 1.56
CA VAL A 83 11.54 -6.70 1.89
C VAL A 83 10.36 -7.68 1.80
N ARG A 84 9.43 -7.62 2.77
CA ARG A 84 8.24 -8.46 2.76
C ARG A 84 7.39 -8.19 1.53
N GLU A 85 6.91 -9.25 0.89
CA GLU A 85 6.12 -9.19 -0.34
C GLU A 85 4.92 -8.26 -0.19
N GLN A 86 4.13 -8.45 0.87
CA GLN A 86 2.92 -7.67 1.13
C GLN A 86 3.17 -6.16 1.28
N VAL A 87 4.38 -5.75 1.69
CA VAL A 87 4.78 -4.34 1.78
C VAL A 87 5.27 -3.85 0.41
N LEU A 88 6.07 -4.67 -0.27
CA LEU A 88 6.66 -4.35 -1.57
C LEU A 88 5.59 -4.08 -2.64
N VAL A 89 4.52 -4.88 -2.69
CA VAL A 89 3.43 -4.74 -3.67
C VAL A 89 2.23 -3.95 -3.16
N LYS A 90 2.38 -3.23 -2.05
CA LYS A 90 1.26 -2.56 -1.37
C LYS A 90 0.74 -1.35 -2.17
N ALA A 91 -0.30 -1.58 -2.97
CA ALA A 91 -0.89 -0.57 -3.86
C ALA A 91 -1.90 0.38 -3.19
N LYS A 92 -2.53 -0.04 -2.10
CA LYS A 92 -3.57 0.70 -1.35
C LYS A 92 -3.16 0.83 0.12
N LYS A 93 -3.78 1.75 0.87
CA LYS A 93 -3.40 1.97 2.28
C LYS A 93 -3.72 0.78 3.17
N LEU A 94 -4.88 0.15 2.95
CA LEU A 94 -5.28 -1.09 3.60
C LEU A 94 -4.76 -2.30 2.82
N TYR A 95 -4.45 -3.35 3.55
CA TYR A 95 -4.27 -4.67 2.96
C TYR A 95 -5.60 -5.22 2.44
N PRO A 96 -5.61 -6.07 1.39
CA PRO A 96 -6.84 -6.61 0.82
C PRO A 96 -7.79 -7.23 1.86
N LEU A 97 -7.25 -8.08 2.74
CA LEU A 97 -8.02 -8.73 3.79
C LEU A 97 -8.63 -7.74 4.81
N GLN A 98 -7.97 -6.62 5.08
CA GLN A 98 -8.53 -5.60 5.98
C GLN A 98 -9.73 -4.91 5.35
N LEU A 99 -9.65 -4.58 4.05
CA LEU A 99 -10.77 -4.00 3.33
C LEU A 99 -11.95 -4.98 3.28
N ASP A 100 -11.70 -6.26 3.02
CA ASP A 100 -12.73 -7.30 3.03
C ASP A 100 -13.41 -7.40 4.40
N LEU A 101 -12.63 -7.37 5.49
CA LEU A 101 -13.17 -7.39 6.85
C LEU A 101 -14.04 -6.17 7.16
N ILE A 102 -13.67 -4.98 6.69
CA ILE A 102 -14.49 -3.78 6.83
C ILE A 102 -15.81 -3.94 6.06
N GLN A 103 -15.78 -4.47 4.84
CA GLN A 103 -17.01 -4.73 4.06
C GLN A 103 -17.91 -5.76 4.74
N GLN A 104 -17.34 -6.86 5.25
CA GLN A 104 -18.11 -7.86 6.00
C GLN A 104 -18.73 -7.27 7.28
N ARG A 105 -17.99 -6.40 7.98
CA ARG A 105 -18.50 -5.70 9.16
C ARG A 105 -19.62 -4.73 8.79
N HIS A 106 -19.48 -3.98 7.71
CA HIS A 106 -20.53 -3.13 7.17
C HIS A 106 -21.82 -3.92 6.92
N ASP A 107 -21.72 -5.06 6.22
CA ASP A 107 -22.87 -5.91 5.91
C ASP A 107 -23.50 -6.50 7.17
N PHE A 108 -22.68 -6.89 8.14
CA PHE A 108 -23.15 -7.36 9.44
C PHE A 108 -23.95 -6.29 10.18
N VAL A 109 -23.42 -5.08 10.26
CA VAL A 109 -24.09 -3.96 10.93
C VAL A 109 -25.38 -3.59 10.22
N ARG A 110 -25.36 -3.55 8.88
CA ARG A 110 -26.56 -3.30 8.06
C ARG A 110 -27.68 -4.30 8.35
N ARG A 111 -27.35 -5.59 8.36
CA ARG A 111 -28.30 -6.66 8.71
C ARG A 111 -28.79 -6.55 10.16
N THR A 112 -27.92 -6.15 11.08
CA THR A 112 -28.30 -5.94 12.49
C THR A 112 -29.30 -4.79 12.62
N THR A 113 -29.04 -3.65 11.97
CA THR A 113 -29.95 -2.50 11.94
C THR A 113 -31.30 -2.84 11.31
N GLU A 114 -31.33 -3.65 10.24
CA GLU A 114 -32.57 -4.16 9.65
C GLU A 114 -33.34 -5.08 10.63
N ARG A 115 -32.66 -6.00 11.31
CA ARG A 115 -33.27 -6.84 12.35
C ARG A 115 -33.88 -5.99 13.46
N GLU A 116 -33.17 -4.98 13.93
CA GLU A 116 -33.65 -4.07 14.99
C GLU A 116 -34.89 -3.27 14.56
N PHE A 117 -34.94 -2.83 13.30
CA PHE A 117 -36.12 -2.20 12.71
C PHE A 117 -37.34 -3.14 12.78
N TRP A 118 -37.21 -4.37 12.29
CA TRP A 118 -38.30 -5.35 12.31
C TRP A 118 -38.71 -5.77 13.72
N ARG A 119 -37.74 -5.92 14.64
CA ARG A 119 -37.99 -6.23 16.05
C ARG A 119 -38.83 -5.13 16.70
N LYS A 120 -38.44 -3.86 16.57
CA LYS A 120 -39.19 -2.72 17.11
C LYS A 120 -40.62 -2.64 16.55
N ARG A 121 -40.83 -2.98 15.26
CA ARG A 121 -42.17 -3.05 14.65
C ARG A 121 -43.04 -4.13 15.27
N ALA A 122 -42.49 -5.33 15.49
CA ALA A 122 -43.21 -6.44 16.11
C ALA A 122 -43.57 -6.12 17.57
N GLU A 123 -42.60 -5.67 18.36
CA GLU A 123 -42.77 -5.30 19.79
C GLU A 123 -43.84 -4.21 19.96
N PHE A 124 -43.86 -3.21 19.08
CA PHE A 124 -44.90 -2.17 19.10
C PHE A 124 -46.29 -2.76 18.88
N LEU A 125 -46.46 -3.59 17.86
CA LEU A 125 -47.75 -4.20 17.52
C LEU A 125 -48.25 -5.15 18.62
N GLU A 126 -47.35 -5.92 19.24
CA GLU A 126 -47.70 -6.79 20.37
C GLU A 126 -48.18 -6.00 21.59
N THR A 127 -47.55 -4.86 21.87
CA THR A 127 -47.82 -4.07 23.09
C THR A 127 -48.99 -3.09 22.92
N HIS A 128 -49.11 -2.44 21.76
CA HIS A 128 -50.03 -1.32 21.53
C HIS A 128 -51.11 -1.62 20.48
N GLY A 129 -51.03 -2.77 19.79
CA GLY A 129 -51.90 -3.09 18.66
C GLY A 129 -51.70 -2.11 17.49
N ARG A 130 -52.78 -1.80 16.77
CA ARG A 130 -52.75 -0.89 15.61
C ARG A 130 -52.82 0.59 15.96
N THR A 131 -53.21 0.92 17.20
CA THR A 131 -53.41 2.31 17.61
C THR A 131 -52.07 3.05 17.62
N GLY A 132 -51.95 4.11 16.81
CA GLY A 132 -50.72 4.89 16.69
C GLY A 132 -49.59 4.25 15.86
N TYR A 133 -49.82 3.06 15.29
CA TYR A 133 -48.80 2.32 14.53
C TYR A 133 -48.27 3.09 13.32
N GLU A 134 -49.12 3.76 12.54
CA GLU A 134 -48.69 4.50 11.36
C GLU A 134 -47.72 5.66 11.70
N LYS A 135 -47.99 6.36 12.80
CA LYS A 135 -47.11 7.44 13.27
C LYS A 135 -45.78 6.89 13.75
N PHE A 136 -45.81 5.82 14.54
CA PHE A 136 -44.62 5.13 15.01
C PHE A 136 -43.77 4.59 13.85
N LEU A 137 -44.41 3.91 12.89
CA LEU A 137 -43.74 3.32 11.73
C LEU A 137 -43.01 4.39 10.91
N ARG A 138 -43.65 5.54 10.66
CA ARG A 138 -43.02 6.64 9.92
C ARG A 138 -41.75 7.15 10.60
N THR A 139 -41.81 7.38 11.91
CA THR A 139 -40.63 7.80 12.69
C THR A 139 -39.53 6.74 12.64
N LEU A 140 -39.90 5.47 12.78
CA LEU A 140 -38.95 4.36 12.75
C LEU A 140 -38.31 4.16 11.37
N GLU A 141 -39.07 4.35 10.28
CA GLU A 141 -38.56 4.31 8.90
C GLU A 141 -37.57 5.46 8.63
N GLU A 142 -37.86 6.67 9.11
CA GLU A 142 -36.95 7.79 9.02
C GLU A 142 -35.65 7.56 9.80
N GLU A 143 -35.74 7.03 11.02
CA GLU A 143 -34.57 6.67 11.84
C GLU A 143 -33.71 5.60 11.15
N HIS A 144 -34.35 4.52 10.68
CA HIS A 144 -33.67 3.43 9.98
C HIS A 144 -33.00 3.91 8.69
N GLY A 145 -33.68 4.76 7.91
CA GLY A 145 -33.12 5.35 6.70
C GLY A 145 -31.85 6.17 6.98
N ARG A 146 -31.88 7.03 8.02
CA ARG A 146 -30.71 7.83 8.43
C ARG A 146 -29.55 6.96 8.89
N GLU A 147 -29.82 5.84 9.57
CA GLU A 147 -28.78 4.90 9.99
C GLU A 147 -28.11 4.21 8.79
N LEU A 148 -28.92 3.73 7.83
CA LEU A 148 -28.40 3.12 6.59
C LEU A 148 -27.56 4.11 5.78
N GLU A 149 -28.05 5.33 5.57
CA GLU A 149 -27.30 6.37 4.86
C GLU A 149 -25.98 6.74 5.56
N ALA A 150 -25.92 6.65 6.90
CA ALA A 150 -24.69 6.89 7.64
C ALA A 150 -23.69 5.72 7.49
N LEU A 151 -24.17 4.48 7.40
CA LEU A 151 -23.35 3.30 7.15
C LEU A 151 -22.75 3.34 5.73
N ASP A 152 -23.57 3.64 4.73
CA ASP A 152 -23.13 3.72 3.33
C ASP A 152 -22.09 4.84 3.15
N ARG A 153 -22.31 6.00 3.79
CA ARG A 153 -21.33 7.10 3.80
C ARG A 153 -20.00 6.73 4.44
N LEU A 154 -20.02 5.94 5.53
CA LEU A 154 -18.78 5.47 6.13
C LEU A 154 -18.02 4.57 5.16
N LEU A 155 -18.69 3.60 4.53
CA LEU A 155 -18.04 2.70 3.59
C LEU A 155 -17.45 3.47 2.39
N ASP A 156 -18.19 4.43 1.85
CA ASP A 156 -17.70 5.31 0.79
C ASP A 156 -16.46 6.11 1.23
N ALA A 157 -16.48 6.68 2.44
CA ALA A 157 -15.34 7.38 3.00
C ALA A 157 -14.11 6.47 3.18
N VAL A 158 -14.31 5.21 3.60
CA VAL A 158 -13.24 4.21 3.70
C VAL A 158 -12.64 3.90 2.33
N LEU A 159 -13.48 3.63 1.33
CA LEU A 159 -13.03 3.30 -0.04
C LEU A 159 -12.21 4.45 -0.64
N HIS A 160 -12.69 5.68 -0.49
CA HIS A 160 -11.94 6.86 -0.92
C HIS A 160 -10.65 7.06 -0.14
N ALA A 161 -10.67 6.91 1.19
CA ALA A 161 -9.49 7.10 2.02
C ALA A 161 -8.40 6.05 1.73
N ASN A 162 -8.79 4.85 1.29
CA ASN A 162 -7.90 3.75 0.94
C ASN A 162 -7.06 4.00 -0.33
N GLU A 163 -7.46 4.97 -1.17
CA GLU A 163 -6.68 5.37 -2.34
C GLU A 163 -5.36 6.07 -1.93
N PRO A 164 -4.22 5.76 -2.59
CA PRO A 164 -2.89 6.30 -2.26
C PRO A 164 -2.72 7.77 -2.73
N THR A 165 -3.76 8.56 -2.60
CA THR A 165 -3.80 10.00 -2.92
C THR A 165 -3.68 10.84 -1.66
N VAL A 166 -3.41 12.14 -1.84
CA VAL A 166 -3.41 13.10 -0.74
C VAL A 166 -4.83 13.21 -0.19
N LEU A 167 -5.02 12.85 1.08
CA LEU A 167 -6.33 12.91 1.71
C LEU A 167 -6.68 14.36 2.09
N PRO A 168 -7.79 14.95 1.60
CA PRO A 168 -8.21 16.28 2.02
C PRO A 168 -8.60 16.31 3.50
N ALA A 169 -8.21 17.36 4.24
CA ALA A 169 -8.48 17.50 5.68
C ALA A 169 -9.96 17.30 6.06
N ARG A 170 -10.89 17.82 5.25
CA ARG A 170 -12.34 17.65 5.45
C ARG A 170 -12.78 16.18 5.46
N ARG A 171 -12.20 15.34 4.59
CA ARG A 171 -12.55 13.91 4.51
C ARG A 171 -11.97 13.11 5.68
N PHE A 172 -10.83 13.55 6.22
CA PHE A 172 -10.25 12.99 7.43
C PHE A 172 -11.16 13.21 8.65
N GLU A 173 -11.70 14.41 8.81
CA GLU A 173 -12.63 14.73 9.89
C GLU A 173 -13.92 13.90 9.79
N GLU A 174 -14.46 13.76 8.58
CA GLU A 174 -15.63 12.93 8.31
C GLU A 174 -15.41 11.46 8.67
N LEU A 175 -14.32 10.86 8.19
CA LEU A 175 -13.96 9.48 8.52
C LEU A 175 -13.77 9.31 10.04
N SER A 176 -13.08 10.25 10.69
CA SER A 176 -12.84 10.22 12.14
C SER A 176 -14.12 10.34 12.95
N ALA A 177 -15.08 11.13 12.50
CA ALA A 177 -16.38 11.28 13.16
C ALA A 177 -17.22 10.00 13.03
N LEU A 178 -17.24 9.39 11.84
CA LEU A 178 -18.00 8.18 11.56
C LEU A 178 -17.37 6.93 12.22
N ALA A 179 -16.04 6.88 12.32
CA ALA A 179 -15.29 5.77 12.93
C ALA A 179 -15.54 5.60 14.44
N ARG A 180 -15.96 6.67 15.14
CA ARG A 180 -16.29 6.62 16.58
C ARG A 180 -17.54 5.81 16.90
N ARG A 181 -18.32 5.41 15.88
CA ARG A 181 -19.51 4.59 16.06
C ARG A 181 -19.13 3.17 16.44
N THR A 182 -20.00 2.55 17.23
CA THR A 182 -19.87 1.18 17.68
C THR A 182 -21.12 0.38 17.32
N TYR A 183 -20.95 -0.93 17.15
CA TYR A 183 -22.03 -1.90 17.03
C TYR A 183 -21.85 -2.97 18.10
N GLU A 184 -22.92 -3.69 18.42
CA GLU A 184 -22.85 -4.85 19.29
C GLU A 184 -22.57 -6.11 18.46
N ASP A 185 -21.58 -6.89 18.87
CA ASP A 185 -21.38 -8.22 18.32
C ASP A 185 -22.44 -9.22 18.84
N THR A 186 -22.40 -10.46 18.37
CA THR A 186 -23.37 -11.49 18.75
C THR A 186 -23.33 -11.87 20.24
N ALA A 187 -22.29 -11.45 20.96
CA ALA A 187 -22.17 -11.63 22.40
C ALA A 187 -22.63 -10.38 23.19
N GLY A 188 -23.15 -9.36 22.51
CA GLY A 188 -23.58 -8.09 23.10
C GLY A 188 -22.42 -7.16 23.46
N LYS A 189 -21.20 -7.42 22.96
CA LYS A 189 -20.05 -6.58 23.23
C LYS A 189 -19.96 -5.46 22.19
N ALA A 190 -19.79 -4.23 22.66
CA ALA A 190 -19.53 -3.09 21.80
C ALA A 190 -18.18 -3.23 21.07
N ARG A 191 -18.22 -3.10 19.75
CA ARG A 191 -17.08 -3.11 18.83
C ARG A 191 -17.09 -1.85 17.97
N PRO A 192 -15.94 -1.25 17.66
CA PRO A 192 -15.91 -0.07 16.80
C PRO A 192 -16.19 -0.45 15.35
N TYR A 193 -16.73 0.49 14.57
CA TYR A 193 -16.96 0.29 13.14
C TYR A 193 -15.64 0.16 12.39
N LEU A 194 -14.59 0.86 12.83
CA LEU A 194 -13.22 0.73 12.34
C LEU A 194 -12.27 0.53 13.52
N THR A 195 -11.31 -0.37 13.38
CA THR A 195 -10.28 -0.59 14.40
C THR A 195 -9.24 0.51 14.38
N ASP A 196 -8.48 0.66 15.47
CA ASP A 196 -7.39 1.63 15.55
C ASP A 196 -6.31 1.39 14.48
N GLU A 197 -6.07 0.13 14.11
CA GLU A 197 -5.14 -0.23 13.05
C GLU A 197 -5.66 0.17 11.66
N GLU A 198 -6.93 -0.13 11.36
CA GLU A 198 -7.57 0.29 10.10
C GLU A 198 -7.55 1.82 9.98
N MET A 199 -7.83 2.54 11.07
CA MET A 199 -7.73 3.99 11.12
C MET A 199 -6.31 4.49 10.90
N ARG A 200 -5.28 3.85 11.48
CA ARG A 200 -3.87 4.21 11.24
C ARG A 200 -3.53 4.17 9.76
N TYR A 201 -3.96 3.13 9.04
CA TYR A 201 -3.72 3.03 7.59
C TYR A 201 -4.53 4.04 6.79
N LEU A 202 -5.83 4.19 7.05
CA LEU A 202 -6.69 5.10 6.28
C LEU A 202 -6.32 6.58 6.44
N THR A 203 -5.61 6.90 7.52
CA THR A 203 -5.16 8.26 7.84
C THR A 203 -3.75 8.59 7.36
N ILE A 204 -3.09 7.69 6.61
CA ILE A 204 -1.81 7.98 5.96
C ILE A 204 -1.98 9.22 5.04
N PRO A 205 -1.20 10.30 5.23
CA PRO A 205 -1.39 11.55 4.50
C PRO A 205 -1.14 11.44 2.99
N LYS A 206 -0.14 10.64 2.59
CA LYS A 206 0.30 10.48 1.20
C LYS A 206 0.86 9.07 0.97
N GLY A 207 0.49 8.46 -0.15
CA GLY A 207 0.93 7.10 -0.51
C GLY A 207 0.14 6.00 0.21
N SER A 208 0.65 4.78 0.16
CA SER A 208 0.05 3.56 0.71
C SER A 208 0.75 3.02 1.96
N LEU A 209 1.95 3.51 2.26
CA LEU A 209 2.83 2.95 3.29
C LEU A 209 2.77 3.78 4.57
N ASP A 210 2.68 3.10 5.71
CA ASP A 210 2.95 3.74 6.99
C ASP A 210 4.46 3.90 7.23
N GLU A 211 4.83 4.54 8.35
CA GLU A 211 6.23 4.81 8.66
C GLU A 211 7.06 3.54 8.83
N THR A 212 6.49 2.47 9.38
CA THR A 212 7.21 1.21 9.60
C THR A 212 7.45 0.50 8.27
N GLU A 213 6.42 0.47 7.42
CA GLU A 213 6.48 -0.08 6.07
C GLU A 213 7.47 0.70 5.19
N ARG A 214 7.48 2.02 5.29
CA ARG A 214 8.42 2.89 4.57
C ARG A 214 9.87 2.61 4.97
N LEU A 215 10.16 2.54 6.27
CA LEU A 215 11.49 2.21 6.78
C LEU A 215 11.94 0.82 6.34
N GLU A 216 11.02 -0.14 6.26
CA GLU A 216 11.31 -1.48 5.74
C GLU A 216 11.70 -1.42 4.26
N ILE A 217 10.98 -0.68 3.43
CA ILE A 217 11.38 -0.47 2.03
C ILE A 217 12.74 0.20 1.97
N GLU A 218 12.97 1.30 2.68
CA GLU A 218 14.24 2.04 2.67
C GLU A 218 15.43 1.19 3.15
N SER A 219 15.20 0.17 3.98
CA SER A 219 16.24 -0.78 4.41
C SER A 219 16.87 -1.57 3.26
N HIS A 220 16.22 -1.64 2.08
CA HIS A 220 16.75 -2.34 0.91
C HIS A 220 18.14 -1.84 0.51
N VAL A 221 18.45 -0.56 0.68
CA VAL A 221 19.78 0.00 0.35
C VAL A 221 20.87 -0.67 1.19
N THR A 222 20.59 -0.84 2.50
CA THR A 222 21.51 -1.52 3.42
C THR A 222 21.63 -3.00 3.08
N HIS A 223 20.52 -3.64 2.68
CA HIS A 223 20.54 -5.03 2.21
C HIS A 223 21.36 -5.19 0.93
N THR A 224 21.17 -4.32 -0.07
CA THR A 224 21.96 -4.32 -1.31
C THR A 224 23.43 -4.28 -0.98
N TYR A 225 23.87 -3.32 -0.15
CA TYR A 225 25.28 -3.20 0.24
C TYR A 225 25.81 -4.50 0.87
N ARG A 226 25.09 -5.06 1.85
CA ARG A 226 25.49 -6.32 2.52
C ARG A 226 25.58 -7.50 1.56
N PHE A 227 24.65 -7.62 0.62
CA PHE A 227 24.68 -8.70 -0.38
C PHE A 227 25.86 -8.54 -1.34
N LEU A 228 26.10 -7.33 -1.84
CA LEU A 228 27.20 -7.08 -2.77
C LEU A 228 28.57 -7.27 -2.12
N GLN A 229 28.72 -6.98 -0.81
CA GLN A 229 29.95 -7.27 -0.06
C GLN A 229 30.29 -8.76 0.05
N GLN A 230 29.32 -9.65 -0.12
CA GLN A 230 29.54 -11.10 -0.06
C GLN A 230 29.93 -11.71 -1.40
N ILE A 231 29.80 -10.94 -2.50
CA ILE A 231 30.23 -11.38 -3.81
C ILE A 231 31.77 -11.24 -3.86
N PRO A 232 32.50 -12.36 -4.03
CA PRO A 232 33.96 -12.37 -4.00
C PRO A 232 34.61 -11.66 -5.20
#